data_AF-A0A7Z8S4J0-F1
#
_entry.id   AF-A0A7Z8S4J0-F1
#
_cell.length_a   1.000
_cell.length_b   1.000
_cell.length_c   1.000
_cell.angle_alpha   90.00
_cell.angle_beta   90.00
_cell.angle_gamma   90.00
#
_symmetry.space_group_name_H-M   'P 1'
#
loop_
_entity.id
_entity.type
_entity.pdbx_description
1 polymer ?
#
loop_
_entity_poly.entity_id
_entity_poly.type
_entity_poly.pdbx_seq_one_letter_code
_entity_poly.pdbx_strand_id
1 'polypeptide(L)'
;MKLIIIFKIILGIIFLKSSFNKLKKPYQFYKAIEDYKFIHNKFLLYIVPLLIVIEQVLSLCLILPVNPLAFLILGIILQSFYVFLLLLNIGKNFKNNCQCFSLNAPGMVTTKNISINIALLISIILTYGWLLRLENG
;
A
#
# COMPACT_ATOMS: atom_id res chain seq x y z
N MET A 1 15.79 -0.20 -19.86
CA MET A 1 15.00 -1.43 -19.60
C MET A 1 15.43 -2.19 -18.34
N LYS A 2 16.70 -2.63 -18.21
CA LYS A 2 17.19 -3.40 -17.04
C LYS A 2 16.96 -2.70 -15.69
N LEU A 3 17.17 -1.38 -15.62
CA LEU A 3 17.00 -0.60 -14.38
C LEU A 3 15.54 -0.61 -13.88
N ILE A 4 14.55 -0.50 -14.78
CA ILE A 4 13.12 -0.49 -14.42
C ILE A 4 12.70 -1.84 -13.85
N ILE A 5 13.22 -2.93 -14.41
CA ILE A 5 12.97 -4.29 -13.90
C ILE A 5 13.49 -4.43 -12.47
N ILE A 6 14.69 -3.90 -12.17
CA ILE A 6 15.24 -3.91 -10.81
C ILE A 6 14.33 -3.14 -9.86
N PHE A 7 13.89 -1.93 -10.23
CA PHE A 7 12.95 -1.15 -9.41
C PHE A 7 11.62 -1.87 -9.19
N LYS A 8 11.05 -2.48 -10.22
CA LYS A 8 9.84 -3.31 -10.11
C LYS A 8 10.01 -4.43 -9.09
N ILE A 9 11.11 -5.17 -9.16
CA ILE A 9 11.39 -6.28 -8.23
C ILE A 9 11.53 -5.76 -6.80
N ILE A 10 12.26 -4.65 -6.58
CA ILE A 10 12.43 -4.05 -5.26
C ILE A 10 11.08 -3.62 -4.68
N LEU A 11 10.27 -2.90 -5.44
CA LEU A 11 8.93 -2.50 -5.03
C LEU A 11 8.05 -3.73 -4.75
N GLY A 12 8.11 -4.75 -5.61
CA GLY A 12 7.39 -6.01 -5.44
C GLY A 12 7.71 -6.68 -4.10
N ILE A 13 8.98 -6.77 -3.74
CA ILE A 13 9.43 -7.34 -2.46
C ILE A 13 8.91 -6.53 -1.26
N ILE A 14 8.93 -5.18 -1.36
CA ILE A 14 8.42 -4.30 -0.30
C ILE A 14 6.93 -4.54 -0.06
N PHE A 15 6.12 -4.51 -1.13
CA PHE A 15 4.68 -4.75 -1.07
C PHE A 15 4.36 -6.18 -0.65
N LEU A 16 5.15 -7.17 -1.09
CA LEU A 16 4.97 -8.56 -0.71
C LEU A 16 5.21 -8.77 0.79
N LYS A 17 6.30 -8.21 1.33
CA LYS A 17 6.61 -8.30 2.77
C LYS A 17 5.52 -7.63 3.61
N SER A 18 5.05 -6.46 3.17
CA SER A 18 3.98 -5.71 3.84
C SER A 18 2.66 -6.48 3.85
N SER A 19 2.21 -6.94 2.68
CA SER A 19 0.96 -7.69 2.53
C SER A 19 0.99 -9.03 3.25
N PHE A 20 2.12 -9.74 3.25
CA PHE A 20 2.28 -11.02 3.96
C PHE A 20 2.16 -10.85 5.48
N ASN A 21 2.67 -9.73 6.03
CA ASN A 21 2.49 -9.42 7.44
C ASN A 21 1.02 -9.15 7.78
N LYS A 22 0.27 -8.48 6.88
CA LYS A 22 -1.18 -8.24 7.04
C LYS A 22 -1.98 -9.54 6.94
N LEU A 23 -1.63 -10.41 6.00
CA LEU A 23 -2.27 -11.72 5.81
C LEU A 23 -2.09 -12.64 7.03
N LYS A 24 -0.91 -12.61 7.68
CA LYS A 24 -0.67 -13.39 8.91
C LYS A 24 -1.49 -12.92 10.11
N LYS A 25 -1.86 -11.64 10.15
CA LYS A 25 -2.50 -11.01 11.31
C LYS A 25 -3.69 -10.12 10.89
N PRO A 26 -4.70 -10.70 10.20
CA PRO A 26 -5.76 -9.92 9.56
C PRO A 26 -6.63 -9.18 10.59
N TYR A 27 -6.92 -9.82 11.73
CA TYR A 27 -7.67 -9.19 12.82
C TYR A 27 -6.93 -8.00 13.45
N GLN A 28 -5.61 -8.07 13.57
CA GLN A 28 -4.82 -6.95 14.08
C GLN A 28 -4.78 -5.81 13.06
N PHE A 29 -4.71 -6.13 11.76
CA PHE A 29 -4.81 -5.13 10.71
C PHE A 29 -6.20 -4.47 10.69
N TYR A 30 -7.27 -5.25 10.91
CA TYR A 30 -8.62 -4.72 11.13
C TYR A 30 -8.64 -3.70 12.26
N LYS A 31 -8.11 -4.05 13.44
CA LYS A 31 -8.05 -3.13 14.59
C LYS A 31 -7.20 -1.90 14.32
N ALA A 32 -6.08 -2.07 13.61
CA ALA A 32 -5.24 -0.97 13.19
C ALA A 32 -6.00 0.03 12.30
N ILE A 33 -6.82 -0.42 11.35
CA ILE A 33 -7.64 0.44 10.47
C ILE A 33 -8.87 1.01 11.22
N GLU A 34 -9.48 0.23 12.12
CA GLU A 34 -10.62 0.65 12.95
C GLU A 34 -10.26 1.87 13.81
N ASP A 35 -9.04 1.89 14.37
CA ASP A 35 -8.54 2.98 15.21
C ASP A 35 -8.51 4.34 14.49
N TYR A 36 -8.36 4.36 13.16
CA TYR A 36 -8.38 5.60 12.37
C TYR A 36 -9.79 6.21 12.28
N LYS A 37 -10.84 5.46 12.65
CA LYS A 37 -12.26 5.89 12.62
C LYS A 37 -12.70 6.54 11.29
N PHE A 38 -12.04 6.16 10.20
CA PHE A 38 -12.28 6.71 8.87
C PHE A 38 -13.45 6.02 8.16
N ILE A 39 -13.62 4.73 8.43
CA ILE A 39 -14.65 3.87 7.82
C ILE A 39 -15.58 3.37 8.93
N HIS A 40 -16.88 3.33 8.65
CA HIS A 40 -17.86 2.80 9.58
C HIS A 40 -17.69 1.28 9.75
N ASN A 41 -17.82 0.78 10.99
CA ASN A 41 -17.50 -0.61 11.35
C ASN A 41 -18.15 -1.68 10.45
N LYS A 42 -19.38 -1.44 9.97
CA LYS A 42 -20.08 -2.39 9.06
C LYS A 42 -19.32 -2.62 7.74
N PHE A 43 -18.66 -1.60 7.20
CA PHE A 43 -17.89 -1.72 5.96
C PHE A 43 -16.45 -2.20 6.20
N LEU A 44 -15.93 -2.05 7.42
CA LEU A 44 -14.56 -2.41 7.77
C LEU A 44 -14.29 -3.92 7.54
N LEU A 45 -15.28 -4.76 7.81
CA LEU A 45 -15.22 -6.22 7.60
C LEU A 45 -14.99 -6.60 6.13
N TYR A 46 -15.40 -5.77 5.18
CA TYR A 46 -15.20 -6.02 3.75
C TYR A 46 -13.96 -5.31 3.21
N ILE A 47 -13.73 -4.06 3.65
CA ILE A 47 -12.63 -3.23 3.16
C ILE A 47 -11.27 -3.78 3.62
N VAL A 48 -11.17 -4.27 4.85
CA VAL A 48 -9.88 -4.75 5.38
C VAL A 48 -9.34 -5.95 4.59
N PRO A 49 -10.12 -7.04 4.37
CA PRO A 49 -9.69 -8.12 3.49
C PRO A 49 -9.40 -7.66 2.06
N LEU A 50 -10.23 -6.76 1.51
CA LEU A 50 -10.04 -6.21 0.17
C LEU A 50 -8.69 -5.49 0.03
N LEU A 51 -8.32 -4.66 1.01
CA LEU A 51 -7.02 -3.97 1.03
C LEU A 51 -5.85 -4.96 1.02
N ILE A 52 -5.93 -6.03 1.81
CA ILE A 52 -4.90 -7.09 1.85
C ILE A 52 -4.77 -7.76 0.48
N VAL A 53 -5.90 -8.12 -0.15
CA VAL A 53 -5.92 -8.79 -1.45
C VAL A 53 -5.37 -7.88 -2.54
N ILE A 54 -5.80 -6.62 -2.60
CA ILE A 54 -5.31 -5.65 -3.60
C ILE A 54 -3.79 -5.48 -3.47
N GLU A 55 -3.28 -5.37 -2.24
CA GLU A 55 -1.84 -5.24 -2.00
C GLU A 55 -1.05 -6.50 -2.38
N GLN A 56 -1.60 -7.69 -2.13
CA GLN A 56 -1.00 -8.94 -2.59
C GLN A 56 -0.96 -9.02 -4.11
N VAL A 57 -2.07 -8.72 -4.79
CA VAL A 57 -2.14 -8.71 -6.26
C VAL A 57 -1.11 -7.73 -6.82
N LEU A 58 -1.03 -6.51 -6.27
CA LEU A 58 -0.01 -5.53 -6.66
C LEU A 58 1.41 -6.08 -6.47
N SER A 59 1.69 -6.75 -5.35
CA SER A 59 3.02 -7.30 -5.08
C SER A 59 3.43 -8.39 -6.07
N LEU A 60 2.50 -9.29 -6.44
CA LEU A 60 2.78 -10.36 -7.39
C LEU A 60 3.01 -9.82 -8.79
N CYS A 61 2.26 -8.81 -9.19
CA CYS A 61 2.36 -8.24 -10.54
C CYS A 61 3.47 -7.21 -10.72
N LEU A 62 4.07 -6.75 -9.63
CA LEU A 62 5.37 -6.10 -9.66
C LEU A 62 6.48 -7.08 -10.05
N ILE A 63 6.34 -8.36 -9.70
CA ILE A 63 7.32 -9.41 -9.98
C ILE A 63 7.03 -10.07 -11.34
N LEU A 64 5.76 -10.31 -11.66
CA LEU A 64 5.33 -10.97 -12.89
C LEU A 64 5.13 -9.99 -14.07
N PRO A 65 5.28 -10.43 -15.33
CA PRO A 65 4.96 -9.63 -16.50
C PRO A 65 3.43 -9.62 -16.72
N VAL A 66 2.75 -8.59 -16.21
CA VAL A 66 1.29 -8.44 -16.29
C VAL A 66 0.94 -7.02 -16.78
N ASN A 67 -0.27 -6.82 -17.32
CA ASN A 67 -0.74 -5.56 -17.94
C ASN A 67 -0.45 -4.30 -17.07
N PRO A 68 0.48 -3.43 -17.49
CA PRO A 68 0.96 -2.33 -16.65
C PRO A 68 -0.07 -1.24 -16.34
N LEU A 69 -1.10 -1.07 -17.18
CA LEU A 69 -2.14 -0.06 -16.96
C LEU A 69 -2.98 -0.40 -15.72
N ALA A 70 -3.39 -1.66 -15.59
CA ALA A 70 -4.16 -2.13 -14.45
C ALA A 70 -3.40 -1.94 -13.13
N PHE A 71 -2.08 -2.18 -13.13
CA PHE A 71 -1.23 -1.98 -11.94
C PHE A 71 -1.05 -0.54 -11.58
N LEU A 72 -0.86 0.33 -12.58
CA LEU A 72 -0.77 1.76 -12.32
C LEU A 72 -2.03 2.25 -11.61
N ILE A 73 -3.22 1.89 -12.12
CA ILE A 73 -4.50 2.30 -11.54
C ILE A 73 -4.68 1.71 -10.13
N LEU A 74 -4.51 0.39 -9.96
CA LEU A 74 -4.67 -0.25 -8.65
C LEU A 74 -3.67 0.28 -7.61
N GLY A 75 -2.42 0.48 -8.04
CA GLY A 75 -1.34 0.99 -7.18
C GLY A 75 -1.60 2.43 -6.73
N ILE A 76 -2.07 3.28 -7.65
CA ILE A 76 -2.50 4.65 -7.30
C ILE A 76 -3.65 4.60 -6.31
N ILE A 77 -4.72 3.84 -6.58
CA ILE A 77 -5.89 3.77 -5.69
C ILE A 77 -5.50 3.31 -4.29
N LEU A 78 -4.77 2.19 -4.18
CA LEU A 78 -4.36 1.65 -2.89
C LEU A 78 -3.44 2.62 -2.13
N GLN A 79 -2.43 3.15 -2.81
CA GLN A 79 -1.41 3.95 -2.15
C GLN A 79 -1.94 5.34 -1.80
N SER A 80 -2.79 5.94 -2.64
CA SER A 80 -3.53 7.17 -2.33
C SER A 80 -4.46 6.98 -1.14
N PHE A 81 -5.14 5.84 -1.02
CA PHE A 81 -5.95 5.52 0.17
C PHE A 81 -5.10 5.57 1.44
N TYR A 82 -3.93 4.93 1.47
CA TYR A 82 -3.06 4.96 2.65
C TYR A 82 -2.49 6.35 2.92
N VAL A 83 -2.02 7.07 1.90
CA VAL A 83 -1.55 8.45 2.07
C VAL A 83 -2.64 9.33 2.68
N PHE A 84 -3.86 9.24 2.16
CA PHE A 84 -5.00 10.02 2.66
C PHE A 84 -5.35 9.64 4.11
N LEU A 85 -5.40 8.35 4.42
CA LEU A 85 -5.66 7.84 5.77
C LEU A 85 -4.64 8.39 6.78
N LEU A 86 -3.35 8.41 6.42
CA LEU A 86 -2.28 8.94 7.28
C LEU A 86 -2.33 10.47 7.39
N LEU A 87 -2.58 11.19 6.30
CA LEU A 87 -2.68 12.65 6.31
C LEU A 87 -3.77 13.14 7.27
N LEU A 88 -4.95 12.51 7.26
CA LEU A 88 -6.06 12.86 8.16
C LEU A 88 -5.78 12.57 9.64
N ASN A 89 -4.74 11.78 9.94
CA ASN A 89 -4.46 11.26 11.27
C ASN A 89 -3.04 11.58 11.75
N ILE A 90 -2.36 12.53 11.12
CA ILE A 90 -1.02 12.96 11.51
C ILE A 90 -0.98 13.39 12.98
N GLY A 91 0.05 12.94 13.70
CA GLY A 91 0.24 13.24 15.12
C GLY A 91 -0.64 12.44 16.08
N LYS A 92 -1.58 11.62 15.59
CA LYS A 92 -2.39 10.74 16.45
C LYS A 92 -1.59 9.51 16.87
N ASN A 93 -1.89 9.04 18.09
CA ASN A 93 -1.36 7.82 18.66
C ASN A 93 -2.51 6.87 19.01
N PHE A 94 -2.48 5.67 18.45
CA PHE A 94 -3.55 4.67 18.50
C PHE A 94 -3.15 3.53 19.43
N LYS A 95 -3.87 3.41 20.55
CA LYS A 95 -3.53 2.48 21.64
C LYS A 95 -3.82 1.01 21.32
N ASN A 96 -4.77 0.71 20.43
CA ASN A 96 -5.12 -0.67 20.09
C ASN A 96 -4.26 -1.23 18.93
N ASN A 97 -3.47 -0.37 18.28
CA ASN A 97 -2.58 -0.76 17.21
C ASN A 97 -1.26 -1.32 17.80
N CYS A 98 -0.98 -2.59 17.52
CA CYS A 98 0.26 -3.27 17.95
C CYS A 98 1.54 -2.74 17.29
N GLN A 99 1.45 -1.67 16.48
CA GLN A 99 2.53 -1.09 15.68
C GLN A 99 3.13 -2.06 14.64
N CYS A 100 2.45 -3.18 14.40
CA CYS A 100 2.90 -4.23 13.50
C CYS A 100 2.92 -3.79 12.02
N PHE A 101 2.18 -2.75 11.66
CA PHE A 101 1.96 -2.30 10.27
C PHE A 101 2.55 -0.91 10.00
N SER A 102 3.82 -0.73 10.39
CA SER A 102 4.53 0.56 10.32
C SER A 102 4.53 1.23 8.94
N LEU A 103 4.39 0.47 7.85
CA LEU A 103 4.35 1.01 6.51
C LEU A 103 3.04 1.77 6.24
N ASN A 104 1.88 1.13 6.38
CA ASN A 104 0.60 1.69 5.89
C ASN A 104 -0.40 2.03 7.00
N ALA A 105 -0.24 1.48 8.21
CA ALA A 105 -1.14 1.71 9.34
C ALA A 105 -0.35 1.70 10.67
N PRO A 106 0.60 2.63 10.87
CA PRO A 106 1.37 2.72 12.10
C PRO A 106 0.49 3.06 13.31
N GLY A 107 0.94 2.70 14.51
CA GLY A 107 0.25 3.08 15.74
C GLY A 107 0.42 4.57 16.07
N MET A 108 1.58 5.15 15.76
CA MET A 108 1.80 6.59 15.82
C MET A 108 2.05 7.11 14.41
N VAL A 109 1.21 8.03 13.94
CA VAL A 109 1.34 8.58 12.59
C VAL A 109 2.33 9.73 12.60
N THR A 110 3.53 9.48 12.06
CA THR A 110 4.58 10.49 11.92
C THR A 110 4.70 10.98 10.49
N THR A 111 5.31 12.16 10.30
CA THR A 111 5.65 12.70 8.99
C THR A 111 6.49 11.72 8.17
N LYS A 112 7.37 10.95 8.81
CA LYS A 112 8.18 9.91 8.16
C LYS A 112 7.31 8.85 7.48
N ASN A 113 6.24 8.39 8.13
CA ASN A 113 5.35 7.39 7.53
C ASN A 113 4.66 7.96 6.29
N ILE A 114 4.20 9.21 6.35
CA ILE A 114 3.55 9.89 5.23
C ILE A 114 4.53 10.04 4.07
N SER A 115 5.75 10.54 4.32
CA SER A 115 6.78 10.70 3.29
C SER A 115 7.15 9.38 2.61
N ILE A 116 7.25 8.28 3.36
CA ILE A 116 7.49 6.94 2.79
C ILE A 116 6.32 6.53 1.88
N ASN A 117 5.07 6.73 2.30
CA ASN A 117 3.92 6.35 1.49
C ASN A 117 3.79 7.20 0.21
N ILE A 118 4.13 8.49 0.27
CA ILE A 118 4.21 9.36 -0.91
C ILE A 118 5.34 8.90 -1.84
N ALA A 119 6.51 8.58 -1.30
CA ALA A 119 7.63 8.07 -2.10
C ALA A 119 7.26 6.76 -2.81
N LEU A 120 6.54 5.85 -2.14
CA LEU A 120 6.02 4.63 -2.76
C LEU A 120 5.01 4.95 -3.88
N LEU A 121 4.09 5.89 -3.67
CA LEU A 121 3.13 6.32 -4.70
C LEU A 121 3.85 6.85 -5.94
N ILE A 122 4.79 7.77 -5.75
CA ILE A 122 5.60 8.33 -6.84
C ILE A 122 6.41 7.22 -7.53
N SER A 123 6.96 6.28 -6.78
CA SER A 123 7.74 5.17 -7.35
C SER A 123 6.87 4.28 -8.24
N ILE A 124 5.62 4.00 -7.85
CA ILE A 124 4.66 3.25 -8.69
C ILE A 124 4.39 4.03 -9.98
N ILE A 125 4.08 5.32 -9.88
CA ILE A 125 3.76 6.18 -11.02
C ILE A 125 4.94 6.25 -12.01
N LEU A 126 6.14 6.50 -11.51
CA LEU A 126 7.34 6.58 -12.35
C LEU A 126 7.64 5.23 -13.02
N THR A 127 7.57 4.13 -12.28
CA THR A 127 7.92 2.80 -12.78
C THR A 127 6.94 2.34 -13.86
N TYR A 128 5.63 2.40 -13.59
CA TYR A 128 4.62 1.91 -14.53
C TYR A 128 4.22 2.93 -15.60
N GLY A 129 4.28 4.23 -15.28
CA GLY A 129 4.09 5.29 -16.28
C GLY A 129 5.19 5.27 -17.34
N TRP A 130 6.44 5.00 -16.94
CA TRP A 130 7.52 4.79 -17.91
C TRP A 130 7.33 3.50 -18.71
N LEU A 131 6.88 2.42 -18.08
CA LEU A 131 6.64 1.15 -18.77
C LEU A 131 5.55 1.29 -19.84
N LEU A 132 4.44 1.95 -19.53
CA LEU A 132 3.37 2.25 -20.50
C LEU A 132 3.86 3.11 -21.66
N ARG A 133 4.75 4.07 -21.39
CA ARG A 133 5.35 4.89 -22.44
C ARG A 133 6.21 4.07 -23.41
N LEU A 134 6.88 3.02 -22.92
CA LEU A 134 7.70 2.11 -23.75
C LEU A 134 6.86 1.10 -24.53
N GLU A 135 5.66 0.74 -24.06
CA GLU A 135 4.77 -0.18 -24.80
C GLU A 135 3.99 0.53 -25.92
N ASN A 136 3.73 1.83 -25.78
CA ASN A 136 2.93 2.63 -26.71
C ASN A 136 3.76 3.45 -27.72
N GLY A 137 5.10 3.37 -27.68
CA GLY A 137 6.01 4.13 -28.55
C GLY A 137 6.98 3.21 -29.29
#